data_AF-A0A3A3GHK5-F1
#
_entry.id   AF-A0A3A3GHK5-F1
#
_cell.length_a   1.000
_cell.length_b   1.000
_cell.length_c   1.000
_cell.angle_alpha   90.00
_cell.angle_beta   90.00
_cell.angle_gamma   90.00
#
_symmetry.space_group_name_H-M   'P 1'
#
loop_
_entity.id
_entity.type
_entity.pdbx_description
1 polymer ?
#
loop_
_entity_poly.entity_id
_entity_poly.type
_entity_poly.pdbx_seq_one_letter_code
_entity_poly.pdbx_strand_id
1 'polypeptide(L)'
;MQEGALNVTGRAFICILCCSLFCTMCFACKAPSARTPATEQQVAGQAGIREGEAPSPEASQAAAERDKQSGQQASRPLPEADSPGVLVNKRHGLPPGYAPRDLIFPKVRTLTGMKSKRYLLRREAAQALERLFAAAEREDIYLASVSAYRSSSTQAAVYGQYVHTEGSRRASSYSAAPGHSEHETGLAVDLSGSDGRCAVLDCFADTKEAKWLGKHAHRFGYIIRYPRGKEEITGYQYEPWHLRYVGRDLAGRLAEEGITMEEYYGSDSGEGE
;
A
#
# COMPACT_ATOMS: atom_id res chain seq x y z
N MET A 1 -42.25 -12.37 -39.28
CA MET A 1 -42.78 -11.85 -38.01
C MET A 1 -41.61 -11.79 -37.04
N GLN A 2 -40.90 -10.65 -36.99
CA GLN A 2 -41.16 -9.47 -36.13
C GLN A 2 -40.65 -9.76 -34.71
N GLU A 3 -39.39 -9.42 -34.44
CA GLU A 3 -38.90 -8.22 -33.71
C GLU A 3 -39.05 -8.29 -32.19
N GLY A 4 -38.00 -7.89 -31.48
CA GLY A 4 -38.02 -7.73 -30.03
C GLY A 4 -36.64 -7.53 -29.42
N ALA A 5 -35.96 -6.43 -29.78
CA ALA A 5 -34.82 -5.92 -29.04
C ALA A 5 -35.28 -5.27 -27.73
N LEU A 6 -34.58 -5.50 -26.63
CA LEU A 6 -34.65 -4.65 -25.43
C LEU A 6 -33.24 -4.55 -24.83
N ASN A 7 -32.63 -3.40 -25.13
CA ASN A 7 -31.52 -2.82 -24.42
C ASN A 7 -32.10 -1.91 -23.30
N VAL A 8 -31.25 -1.47 -22.36
CA VAL A 8 -31.40 -0.34 -21.38
C VAL A 8 -31.10 -0.77 -19.93
N THR A 9 -29.81 -0.63 -19.60
CA THR A 9 -29.23 0.17 -18.50
C THR A 9 -29.94 0.28 -17.13
N GLY A 10 -29.19 -0.02 -16.05
CA GLY A 10 -29.59 0.26 -14.67
C GLY A 10 -28.38 0.29 -13.72
N ARG A 11 -27.92 1.51 -13.44
CA ARG A 11 -26.78 1.92 -12.59
C ARG A 11 -26.74 1.25 -11.20
N ALA A 12 -25.58 0.72 -10.82
CA ALA A 12 -25.25 0.43 -9.43
C ALA A 12 -24.78 1.73 -8.74
N PHE A 13 -25.54 2.17 -7.75
CA PHE A 13 -25.21 3.28 -6.86
C PHE A 13 -24.00 2.94 -5.98
N ILE A 14 -22.93 3.72 -6.10
CA ILE A 14 -21.88 3.79 -5.08
C ILE A 14 -22.26 4.93 -4.13
N CYS A 15 -22.69 4.56 -2.91
CA CYS A 15 -22.91 5.50 -1.81
C CYS A 15 -21.56 6.01 -1.29
N ILE A 16 -21.23 7.26 -1.59
CA ILE A 16 -20.13 7.99 -0.95
C ILE A 16 -20.74 8.78 0.21
N LEU A 17 -20.45 8.35 1.44
CA LEU A 17 -20.87 9.04 2.66
C LEU A 17 -19.88 10.19 2.92
N CYS A 18 -20.28 11.43 2.62
CA CYS A 18 -19.61 12.64 3.08
C CYS A 18 -20.01 12.91 4.54
N CYS A 19 -19.08 12.77 5.49
CA CYS A 19 -19.23 13.32 6.83
C CYS A 19 -18.71 14.76 6.85
N SER A 20 -19.61 15.73 6.83
CA SER A 20 -19.32 17.13 7.13
C SER A 20 -19.74 17.48 8.56
N LEU A 21 -18.76 17.98 9.31
CA LEU A 21 -18.86 18.63 10.61
C LEU A 21 -19.99 19.68 10.64
N PHE A 22 -20.80 19.65 11.70
CA PHE A 22 -21.37 20.87 12.29
C PHE A 22 -21.36 20.76 13.81
N CYS A 23 -20.52 21.57 14.44
CA CYS A 23 -20.46 21.79 15.87
C CYS A 23 -20.78 23.27 16.11
N THR A 24 -21.92 23.57 16.73
CA THR A 24 -22.17 24.82 17.49
C THR A 24 -23.51 24.70 18.19
N MET A 25 -23.53 24.83 19.51
CA MET A 25 -24.37 25.78 20.26
C MET A 25 -24.08 25.63 21.77
N CYS A 26 -23.50 26.70 22.33
CA CYS A 26 -23.37 26.96 23.76
C CYS A 26 -24.75 27.13 24.42
N PHE A 27 -24.90 26.76 25.69
CA PHE A 27 -25.50 27.63 26.70
C PHE A 27 -25.09 27.19 28.12
N ALA A 28 -24.69 28.18 28.91
CA ALA A 28 -24.18 28.11 30.27
C ALA A 28 -25.26 27.74 31.31
N CYS A 29 -24.87 27.21 32.49
CA CYS A 29 -24.78 28.01 33.72
C CYS A 29 -24.42 27.17 34.98
N LYS A 30 -23.63 27.82 35.86
CA LYS A 30 -23.65 27.79 37.34
C LYS A 30 -22.73 26.80 38.10
N ALA A 31 -21.65 27.39 38.64
CA ALA A 31 -20.85 26.92 39.76
C ALA A 31 -21.55 27.17 41.12
N PRO A 32 -21.03 26.57 42.21
CA PRO A 32 -20.55 27.43 43.30
C PRO A 32 -19.17 27.05 43.86
N SER A 33 -18.57 28.10 44.43
CA SER A 33 -17.26 28.24 45.08
C SER A 33 -17.12 27.50 46.41
N ALA A 34 -15.90 27.02 46.73
CA ALA A 34 -15.29 27.26 48.05
C ALA A 34 -13.80 26.89 48.13
N ARG A 35 -12.99 27.94 48.34
CA ARG A 35 -11.89 28.10 49.33
C ARG A 35 -10.65 27.19 49.30
N THR A 36 -9.56 27.82 48.89
CA THR A 36 -8.16 27.56 49.29
C THR A 36 -7.94 27.86 50.79
N PRO A 37 -6.84 27.36 51.37
CA PRO A 37 -5.83 28.31 51.83
C PRO A 37 -4.43 28.00 51.29
N ALA A 38 -3.72 29.09 51.02
CA ALA A 38 -2.30 29.11 50.71
C ALA A 38 -1.48 28.96 51.99
N THR A 39 -0.29 28.36 51.88
CA THR A 39 0.84 28.72 52.74
C THR A 39 2.06 28.90 51.84
N GLU A 40 2.65 30.06 52.01
CA GLU A 40 3.69 30.69 51.25
C GLU A 40 5.03 30.40 51.93
N GLN A 41 6.05 29.98 51.18
CA GLN A 41 7.43 30.27 51.54
C GLN A 41 8.32 30.29 50.30
N GLN A 42 8.72 31.50 49.92
CA GLN A 42 9.81 31.79 48.99
C GLN A 42 11.15 31.58 49.67
N VAL A 43 12.15 31.02 48.97
CA VAL A 43 13.55 31.53 48.95
C VAL A 43 14.15 31.27 47.57
N ALA A 44 14.91 32.25 47.10
CA ALA A 44 15.45 32.47 45.77
C ALA A 44 16.61 31.54 45.32
N GLY A 45 16.75 31.43 43.98
CA GLY A 45 18.01 31.61 43.27
C GLY A 45 18.89 30.39 43.01
N GLN A 46 18.95 29.92 41.75
CA GLN A 46 20.16 29.99 40.91
C GLN A 46 19.93 29.31 39.55
N ALA A 47 20.35 30.01 38.50
CA ALA A 47 20.42 29.52 37.13
C ALA A 47 21.53 28.46 37.01
N GLY A 48 21.20 27.33 36.38
CA GLY A 48 22.14 26.31 35.95
C GLY A 48 21.79 25.86 34.53
N ILE A 49 22.57 26.34 33.56
CA ILE A 49 22.56 25.84 32.18
C ILE A 49 23.00 24.37 32.24
N ARG A 50 22.15 23.45 31.77
CA ARG A 50 22.56 22.06 31.50
C ARG A 50 22.96 21.99 30.03
N GLU A 51 24.26 21.91 29.82
CA GLU A 51 24.87 21.55 28.55
C GLU A 51 24.33 20.20 28.09
N GLY A 52 23.94 20.14 26.81
CA GLY A 52 23.56 18.90 26.15
C GLY A 52 24.81 18.07 25.90
N GLU A 53 24.82 16.85 26.43
CA GLU A 53 25.83 15.83 26.13
C GLU A 53 25.82 15.55 24.62
N ALA A 54 26.93 15.86 23.94
CA ALA A 54 27.12 15.51 22.53
C ALA A 54 27.25 13.98 22.39
N PRO A 55 26.74 13.38 21.30
CA PRO A 55 26.84 11.94 21.09
C PRO A 55 28.30 11.48 20.97
N SER A 56 28.60 10.32 21.56
CA SER A 56 29.92 9.69 21.57
C SER A 56 30.49 9.51 20.14
N PRO A 57 31.83 9.63 19.94
CA PRO A 57 32.48 9.47 18.64
C PRO A 57 32.13 8.15 17.92
N GLU A 58 31.88 7.07 18.65
CA GLU A 58 31.47 5.78 18.08
C GLU A 58 30.06 5.80 17.47
N ALA A 59 29.12 6.53 18.07
CA ALA A 59 27.77 6.69 17.53
C ALA A 59 27.76 7.60 16.29
N SER A 60 28.64 8.61 16.27
CA SER A 60 28.87 9.49 15.12
C SER A 60 29.56 8.77 13.96
N GLN A 61 30.52 7.89 14.26
CA GLN A 61 31.18 7.04 13.26
C GLN A 61 30.23 5.97 12.69
N ALA A 62 29.41 5.32 13.52
CA ALA A 62 28.39 4.37 13.05
C ALA A 62 27.23 5.01 12.26
N ALA A 63 26.96 6.30 12.47
CA ALA A 63 26.04 7.09 11.65
C ALA A 63 26.70 7.49 10.32
N ALA A 64 27.95 7.93 10.35
CA ALA A 64 28.73 8.29 9.17
C ALA A 64 29.10 7.07 8.28
N GLU A 65 29.23 5.87 8.85
CA GLU A 65 29.43 4.63 8.09
C GLU A 65 28.14 4.13 7.44
N ARG A 66 26.98 4.32 8.08
CA ARG A 66 25.66 4.09 7.45
C ARG A 66 25.40 5.07 6.30
N ASP A 67 25.76 6.33 6.46
CA ASP A 67 25.64 7.36 5.41
C ASP A 67 26.59 7.09 4.24
N LYS A 68 27.79 6.55 4.50
CA LYS A 68 28.74 6.13 3.45
C LYS A 68 28.35 4.86 2.71
N GLN A 69 27.50 4.00 3.29
CA GLN A 69 26.96 2.82 2.60
C GLN A 69 25.74 3.13 1.73
N SER A 70 25.06 4.26 1.95
CA SER A 70 23.94 4.73 1.12
C SER A 70 24.42 5.36 -0.21
N GLY A 71 25.68 5.76 -0.30
CA GLY A 71 26.28 6.26 -1.53
C GLY A 71 26.99 5.12 -2.27
N GLN A 72 26.50 4.78 -3.47
CA GLN A 72 27.08 3.79 -4.41
C GLN A 72 26.69 2.32 -4.19
N GLN A 73 25.41 1.98 -4.16
CA GLN A 73 25.02 0.73 -4.83
C GLN A 73 24.86 1.02 -6.32
N ALA A 74 25.71 0.42 -7.16
CA ALA A 74 25.51 0.44 -8.60
C ALA A 74 24.12 -0.14 -8.92
N SER A 75 23.37 0.53 -9.80
CA SER A 75 22.01 0.09 -10.17
C SER A 75 22.03 -1.35 -10.67
N ARG A 76 21.10 -2.15 -10.17
CA ARG A 76 20.97 -3.56 -10.60
C ARG A 76 20.20 -3.58 -11.92
N PRO A 77 20.53 -4.48 -12.87
CA PRO A 77 19.76 -4.64 -14.09
C PRO A 77 18.29 -4.93 -13.79
N LEU A 78 17.39 -4.21 -14.45
CA LEU A 78 15.96 -4.44 -14.30
C LEU A 78 15.56 -5.77 -14.98
N PRO A 79 14.76 -6.61 -14.32
CA PRO A 79 14.28 -7.83 -14.95
C PRO A 79 13.29 -7.55 -16.09
N GLU A 80 13.27 -8.47 -17.05
CA GLU A 80 12.31 -8.47 -18.16
C GLU A 80 10.84 -8.52 -17.69
N ALA A 81 9.92 -8.09 -18.56
CA ALA A 81 8.49 -7.97 -18.24
C ALA A 81 7.83 -9.25 -17.70
N ASP A 82 8.27 -10.42 -18.16
CA ASP A 82 7.75 -11.72 -17.70
C ASP A 82 8.40 -12.26 -16.42
N SER A 83 9.43 -11.59 -15.89
CA SER A 83 10.05 -11.95 -14.62
C SER A 83 9.11 -11.65 -13.45
N PRO A 84 8.97 -12.54 -12.45
CA PRO A 84 8.31 -12.21 -11.19
C PRO A 84 8.87 -10.95 -10.52
N GLY A 85 10.17 -10.69 -10.71
CA GLY A 85 10.87 -9.54 -10.14
C GLY A 85 10.75 -8.23 -10.93
N VAL A 86 10.03 -8.18 -12.05
CA VAL A 86 9.92 -6.97 -12.90
C VAL A 86 9.58 -5.72 -12.08
N LEU A 87 10.34 -4.65 -12.24
CA LEU A 87 9.99 -3.36 -11.63
C LEU A 87 9.01 -2.62 -12.55
N VAL A 88 7.78 -2.45 -12.08
CA VAL A 88 6.78 -1.60 -12.73
C VAL A 88 6.40 -0.49 -11.77
N ASN A 89 6.62 0.76 -12.18
CA ASN A 89 6.33 1.96 -11.39
C ASN A 89 6.16 3.17 -12.32
N LYS A 90 6.14 4.40 -11.79
CA LYS A 90 5.94 5.62 -12.58
C LYS A 90 7.01 5.86 -13.66
N ARG A 91 8.21 5.30 -13.51
CA ARG A 91 9.35 5.46 -14.45
C ARG A 91 9.54 4.26 -15.36
N HIS A 92 9.20 3.06 -14.87
CA HIS A 92 9.39 1.81 -15.58
C HIS A 92 8.04 1.22 -15.96
N GLY A 93 7.70 1.34 -17.24
CA GLY A 93 6.46 0.81 -17.81
C GLY A 93 6.66 -0.56 -18.45
N LEU A 94 5.57 -1.30 -18.60
CA LEU A 94 5.49 -2.52 -19.37
C LEU A 94 5.58 -2.22 -20.88
N PRO A 95 6.09 -3.17 -21.69
CA PRO A 95 6.11 -3.00 -23.13
C PRO A 95 4.67 -2.86 -23.68
N PRO A 96 4.45 -2.08 -24.76
CA PRO A 96 3.14 -1.91 -25.35
C PRO A 96 2.50 -3.26 -25.71
N GLY A 97 1.23 -3.44 -25.31
CA GLY A 97 0.49 -4.68 -25.57
C GLY A 97 0.84 -5.86 -24.67
N TYR A 98 1.63 -5.65 -23.61
CA TYR A 98 1.92 -6.69 -22.63
C TYR A 98 0.63 -7.31 -22.08
N ALA A 99 0.58 -8.64 -22.08
CA ALA A 99 -0.45 -9.42 -21.40
C ALA A 99 0.15 -10.77 -20.96
N PRO A 100 0.05 -11.13 -19.67
CA PRO A 100 0.57 -12.40 -19.19
C PRO A 100 -0.19 -13.58 -19.79
N ARG A 101 0.53 -14.64 -20.14
CA ARG A 101 -0.01 -15.80 -20.87
C ARG A 101 -0.52 -16.92 -19.96
N ASP A 102 -0.19 -16.87 -18.67
CA ASP A 102 -0.38 -17.94 -17.70
C ASP A 102 -1.36 -17.60 -16.57
N LEU A 103 -2.30 -16.68 -16.84
CA LEU A 103 -3.32 -16.27 -15.89
C LEU A 103 -4.27 -17.43 -15.51
N ILE A 104 -4.48 -17.62 -14.22
CA ILE A 104 -5.45 -18.58 -13.66
C ILE A 104 -6.25 -17.96 -12.52
N PHE A 105 -7.38 -18.58 -12.19
CA PHE A 105 -8.12 -18.25 -10.97
C PHE A 105 -7.45 -18.91 -9.77
N PRO A 106 -6.96 -18.15 -8.78
CA PRO A 106 -6.53 -18.72 -7.51
C PRO A 106 -7.74 -19.31 -6.77
N LYS A 107 -7.55 -20.43 -6.07
CA LYS A 107 -8.56 -21.08 -5.23
C LYS A 107 -8.65 -20.43 -3.85
N VAL A 108 -8.95 -19.13 -3.84
CA VAL A 108 -9.07 -18.33 -2.61
C VAL A 108 -10.43 -17.63 -2.55
N ARG A 109 -10.81 -17.20 -1.35
CA ARG A 109 -12.02 -16.39 -1.15
C ARG A 109 -11.89 -15.07 -1.92
N THR A 110 -12.89 -14.74 -2.72
CA THR A 110 -13.05 -13.39 -3.30
C THR A 110 -14.05 -12.62 -2.46
N LEU A 111 -13.90 -11.29 -2.38
CA LEU A 111 -14.77 -10.45 -1.56
C LEU A 111 -16.24 -10.56 -1.98
N THR A 112 -16.50 -10.68 -3.28
CA THR A 112 -17.87 -10.77 -3.81
C THR A 112 -18.40 -12.20 -3.89
N GLY A 113 -17.57 -13.21 -3.62
CA GLY A 113 -17.89 -14.62 -3.88
C GLY A 113 -18.06 -14.99 -5.37
N MET A 114 -17.95 -14.02 -6.28
CA MET A 114 -18.14 -14.21 -7.72
C MET A 114 -16.81 -14.47 -8.43
N LYS A 115 -16.85 -15.29 -9.49
CA LYS A 115 -15.74 -15.43 -10.44
C LYS A 115 -15.73 -14.23 -11.41
N SER A 116 -14.60 -13.57 -11.53
CA SER A 116 -14.39 -12.45 -12.45
C SER A 116 -12.93 -12.39 -12.87
N LYS A 117 -12.66 -11.99 -14.12
CA LYS A 117 -11.29 -11.85 -14.66
C LYS A 117 -10.40 -10.95 -13.81
N ARG A 118 -10.99 -10.04 -13.02
CA ARG A 118 -10.27 -9.17 -12.07
C ARG A 118 -9.57 -9.93 -10.94
N TYR A 119 -9.88 -11.21 -10.74
CA TYR A 119 -9.25 -12.06 -9.72
C TYR A 119 -8.19 -13.00 -10.30
N LEU A 120 -7.91 -12.90 -11.61
CA LEU A 120 -6.86 -13.69 -12.23
C LEU A 120 -5.48 -13.24 -11.72
N LEU A 121 -4.58 -14.20 -11.58
CA LEU A 121 -3.16 -14.00 -11.28
C LEU A 121 -2.35 -14.92 -12.17
N ARG A 122 -1.09 -14.57 -12.44
CA ARG A 122 -0.13 -15.51 -13.03
C ARG A 122 -0.05 -16.77 -12.17
N ARG A 123 0.18 -17.92 -12.80
CA ARG A 123 0.06 -19.23 -12.15
C ARG A 123 0.87 -19.34 -10.87
N GLU A 124 2.10 -18.88 -10.90
CA GLU A 124 3.01 -18.93 -9.74
C GLU A 124 2.49 -18.08 -8.58
N ALA A 125 2.09 -16.84 -8.84
CA ALA A 125 1.49 -15.94 -7.87
C ALA A 125 0.17 -16.51 -7.31
N ALA A 126 -0.71 -17.03 -8.18
CA ALA A 126 -1.96 -17.64 -7.76
C ALA A 126 -1.75 -18.80 -6.75
N GLN A 127 -0.81 -19.70 -7.04
CA GLN A 127 -0.47 -20.81 -6.16
C GLN A 127 0.19 -20.35 -4.86
N ALA A 128 1.00 -19.28 -4.92
CA ALA A 128 1.55 -18.65 -3.73
C ALA A 128 0.46 -18.02 -2.84
N LEU A 129 -0.54 -17.39 -3.46
CA LEU A 129 -1.68 -16.80 -2.75
C LEU A 129 -2.51 -17.86 -2.04
N GLU A 130 -2.75 -19.01 -2.69
CA GLU A 130 -3.44 -20.15 -2.08
C GLU A 130 -2.72 -20.62 -0.80
N ARG A 131 -1.38 -20.72 -0.83
CA ARG A 131 -0.58 -21.09 0.35
C ARG A 131 -0.63 -20.02 1.44
N LEU A 132 -0.58 -18.74 1.05
CA LEU A 132 -0.69 -17.62 1.98
C LEU A 132 -2.04 -17.64 2.71
N PHE A 133 -3.14 -17.81 1.97
CA PHE A 133 -4.48 -17.89 2.55
C PHE A 133 -4.61 -19.09 3.48
N ALA A 134 -4.15 -20.27 3.05
CA ALA A 134 -4.19 -21.46 3.90
C ALA A 134 -3.37 -21.29 5.20
N ALA A 135 -2.28 -20.51 5.17
CA ALA A 135 -1.50 -20.22 6.37
C ALA A 135 -2.19 -19.22 7.29
N ALA A 136 -2.77 -18.15 6.72
CA ALA A 136 -3.55 -17.17 7.48
C ALA A 136 -4.71 -17.85 8.22
N GLU A 137 -5.43 -18.75 7.56
CA GLU A 137 -6.59 -19.43 8.16
C GLU A 137 -6.22 -20.38 9.31
N ARG A 138 -4.99 -20.91 9.35
CA ARG A 138 -4.50 -21.69 10.51
C ARG A 138 -4.25 -20.84 11.75
N GLU A 139 -4.23 -19.52 11.60
CA GLU A 139 -4.04 -18.53 12.66
C GLU A 139 -5.31 -17.66 12.85
N ASP A 140 -6.47 -18.17 12.42
CA ASP A 140 -7.77 -17.48 12.49
C ASP A 140 -7.79 -16.11 11.78
N ILE A 141 -6.97 -15.96 10.74
CA ILE A 141 -6.93 -14.79 9.86
C ILE A 141 -7.63 -15.11 8.55
N TYR A 142 -8.76 -14.45 8.28
CA TYR A 142 -9.60 -14.73 7.12
C TYR A 142 -9.50 -13.61 6.09
N LEU A 143 -8.78 -13.88 5.00
CA LEU A 143 -8.54 -12.92 3.93
C LEU A 143 -9.59 -13.04 2.81
N ALA A 144 -9.74 -11.99 2.02
CA ALA A 144 -10.47 -12.02 0.75
C ALA A 144 -9.71 -11.24 -0.32
N SER A 145 -9.70 -11.78 -1.55
CA SER A 145 -9.20 -11.06 -2.72
C SER A 145 -10.22 -10.02 -3.17
N VAL A 146 -9.78 -8.77 -3.27
CA VAL A 146 -10.57 -7.65 -3.76
C VAL A 146 -10.31 -7.44 -5.24
N SER A 147 -9.05 -7.33 -5.65
CA SER A 147 -8.66 -7.03 -7.03
C SER A 147 -7.30 -7.67 -7.33
N ALA A 148 -7.04 -8.02 -8.59
CA ALA A 148 -5.80 -8.65 -9.05
C ALA A 148 -5.54 -8.19 -10.50
N TYR A 149 -5.51 -9.09 -11.49
CA TYR A 149 -5.22 -8.71 -12.87
C TYR A 149 -6.15 -7.64 -13.44
N ARG A 150 -5.55 -6.60 -14.03
CA ARG A 150 -6.23 -5.58 -14.84
C ARG A 150 -5.51 -5.48 -16.18
N SER A 151 -6.25 -5.52 -17.29
CA SER A 151 -5.65 -5.23 -18.60
C SER A 151 -5.27 -3.76 -18.71
N SER A 152 -4.33 -3.43 -19.60
CA SER A 152 -3.97 -2.04 -19.90
C SER A 152 -5.18 -1.17 -20.29
N SER A 153 -6.11 -1.72 -21.07
CA SER A 153 -7.38 -1.03 -21.42
C SER A 153 -8.28 -0.78 -20.20
N THR A 154 -8.31 -1.71 -19.25
CA THR A 154 -9.05 -1.54 -17.99
C THR A 154 -8.37 -0.48 -17.13
N GLN A 155 -7.02 -0.50 -17.06
CA GLN A 155 -6.25 0.51 -16.35
C GLN A 155 -6.47 1.91 -16.93
N ALA A 156 -6.55 2.05 -18.26
CA ALA A 156 -6.85 3.30 -18.93
C ALA A 156 -8.23 3.86 -18.55
N ALA A 157 -9.25 3.00 -18.50
CA ALA A 157 -10.57 3.41 -18.05
C ALA A 157 -10.58 3.85 -16.58
N VAL A 158 -9.90 3.10 -15.68
CA VAL A 158 -9.80 3.43 -14.25
C VAL A 158 -9.05 4.76 -14.05
N TYR A 159 -7.87 4.91 -14.66
CA TYR A 159 -7.06 6.11 -14.56
C TYR A 159 -7.80 7.33 -15.12
N GLY A 160 -8.40 7.20 -16.32
CA GLY A 160 -9.19 8.27 -16.94
C GLY A 160 -10.36 8.72 -16.07
N GLN A 161 -11.03 7.80 -15.39
CA GLN A 161 -12.11 8.13 -14.46
C GLN A 161 -11.61 8.97 -13.28
N TYR A 162 -10.50 8.60 -12.64
CA TYR A 162 -9.92 9.36 -11.54
C TYR A 162 -9.41 10.73 -11.97
N VAL A 163 -8.76 10.82 -13.13
CA VAL A 163 -8.33 12.10 -13.70
C VAL A 163 -9.53 13.02 -13.92
N HIS A 164 -10.64 12.47 -14.44
CA HIS A 164 -11.86 13.23 -14.67
C HIS A 164 -12.50 13.75 -13.36
N THR A 165 -12.51 12.95 -12.29
CA THR A 165 -13.18 13.31 -11.04
C THR A 165 -12.31 14.11 -10.07
N GLU A 166 -11.01 13.87 -10.04
CA GLU A 166 -10.10 14.38 -8.99
C GLU A 166 -8.91 15.17 -9.54
N GLY A 167 -8.74 15.19 -10.87
CA GLY A 167 -7.61 15.84 -11.54
C GLY A 167 -6.35 14.99 -11.56
N SER A 168 -5.50 15.22 -12.57
CA SER A 168 -4.34 14.38 -12.87
C SER A 168 -3.36 14.23 -11.72
N ARG A 169 -3.06 15.32 -11.00
CA ARG A 169 -2.10 15.30 -9.88
C ARG A 169 -2.53 14.38 -8.75
N ARG A 170 -3.81 14.45 -8.35
CA ARG A 170 -4.34 13.63 -7.26
C ARG A 170 -4.57 12.19 -7.71
N ALA A 171 -5.09 11.97 -8.91
CA ALA A 171 -5.20 10.63 -9.48
C ALA A 171 -3.85 9.90 -9.52
N SER A 172 -2.78 10.61 -9.90
CA SER A 172 -1.42 10.05 -10.01
C SER A 172 -0.74 9.73 -8.67
N SER A 173 -1.32 10.07 -7.51
CA SER A 173 -0.75 9.71 -6.21
C SER A 173 -1.14 8.32 -5.73
N TYR A 174 -2.20 7.73 -6.31
CA TYR A 174 -2.70 6.39 -5.93
C TYR A 174 -3.12 5.52 -7.13
N SER A 175 -3.29 6.10 -8.33
CA SER A 175 -3.66 5.36 -9.53
C SER A 175 -2.56 5.45 -10.58
N ALA A 176 -2.06 4.29 -10.99
CA ALA A 176 -1.06 4.18 -12.04
C ALA A 176 -1.62 4.56 -13.42
N ALA A 177 -0.78 5.19 -14.25
CA ALA A 177 -1.05 5.30 -15.68
C ALA A 177 -1.07 3.91 -16.35
N PRO A 178 -1.75 3.74 -17.50
CA PRO A 178 -1.73 2.49 -18.26
C PRO A 178 -0.31 2.11 -18.67
N GLY A 179 0.03 0.82 -18.55
CA GLY A 179 1.39 0.32 -18.73
C GLY A 179 2.28 0.47 -17.50
N HIS A 180 1.88 1.26 -16.50
CA HIS A 180 2.64 1.50 -15.26
C HIS A 180 1.97 0.89 -14.02
N SER A 181 0.90 0.13 -14.21
CA SER A 181 0.18 -0.55 -13.13
C SER A 181 0.73 -1.96 -12.92
N GLU A 182 1.11 -2.29 -11.68
CA GLU A 182 1.54 -3.66 -11.36
C GLU A 182 0.42 -4.69 -11.57
N HIS A 183 -0.86 -4.28 -11.54
CA HIS A 183 -1.96 -5.19 -11.84
C HIS A 183 -1.93 -5.72 -13.28
N GLU A 184 -1.30 -5.00 -14.21
CA GLU A 184 -1.12 -5.45 -15.60
C GLU A 184 -0.15 -6.63 -15.71
N THR A 185 0.73 -6.81 -14.72
CA THR A 185 1.65 -7.96 -14.65
C THR A 185 0.94 -9.27 -14.30
N GLY A 186 -0.25 -9.20 -13.67
CA GLY A 186 -0.88 -10.36 -13.03
C GLY A 186 -0.12 -10.88 -11.81
N LEU A 187 0.79 -10.09 -11.23
CA LEU A 187 1.56 -10.41 -10.02
C LEU A 187 1.10 -9.60 -8.79
N ALA A 188 0.25 -8.59 -8.97
CA ALA A 188 -0.31 -7.80 -7.88
C ALA A 188 -1.71 -8.26 -7.48
N VAL A 189 -2.02 -8.16 -6.19
CA VAL A 189 -3.33 -8.47 -5.62
C VAL A 189 -3.66 -7.53 -4.46
N ASP A 190 -4.86 -6.96 -4.48
CA ASP A 190 -5.45 -6.23 -3.36
C ASP A 190 -6.21 -7.20 -2.46
N LEU A 191 -5.89 -7.17 -1.17
CA LEU A 191 -6.53 -8.02 -0.16
C LEU A 191 -7.29 -7.19 0.89
N SER A 192 -8.28 -7.82 1.51
CA SER A 192 -8.98 -7.32 2.69
C SER A 192 -9.22 -8.44 3.68
N GLY A 193 -9.83 -8.12 4.82
CA GLY A 193 -10.53 -9.12 5.63
C GLY A 193 -11.74 -9.68 4.89
N SER A 194 -12.15 -10.90 5.26
CA SER A 194 -13.28 -11.59 4.62
C SER A 194 -14.63 -10.92 4.86
N ASP A 195 -14.72 -10.04 5.86
CA ASP A 195 -15.89 -9.21 6.12
C ASP A 195 -16.02 -8.00 5.17
N GLY A 196 -14.98 -7.74 4.36
CA GLY A 196 -14.94 -6.62 3.43
C GLY A 196 -14.79 -5.25 4.08
N ARG A 197 -14.72 -5.17 5.41
CA ARG A 197 -14.49 -3.89 6.08
C ARG A 197 -13.10 -3.38 5.69
N CYS A 198 -13.03 -2.09 5.39
CA CYS A 198 -11.80 -1.44 4.96
C CYS A 198 -11.18 -2.01 3.66
N ALA A 199 -11.96 -2.63 2.78
CA ALA A 199 -11.42 -3.11 1.50
C ALA A 199 -10.87 -1.94 0.66
N VAL A 200 -9.56 -1.93 0.41
CA VAL A 200 -8.85 -0.87 -0.34
C VAL A 200 -9.05 0.50 0.32
N LEU A 201 -8.93 0.54 1.66
CA LEU A 201 -9.06 1.75 2.48
C LEU A 201 -7.98 1.76 3.57
N ASP A 202 -7.56 2.97 3.97
CA ASP A 202 -6.50 3.17 4.98
C ASP A 202 -6.75 2.45 6.31
N CYS A 203 -8.01 2.34 6.72
CA CYS A 203 -8.38 1.64 7.96
C CYS A 203 -8.05 0.14 7.94
N PHE A 204 -7.69 -0.43 6.79
CA PHE A 204 -7.21 -1.82 6.71
C PHE A 204 -5.93 -2.00 7.51
N ALA A 205 -5.08 -0.97 7.60
CA ALA A 205 -3.82 -0.99 8.34
C ALA A 205 -3.97 -1.45 9.80
N ASP A 206 -5.12 -1.15 10.42
CA ASP A 206 -5.37 -1.42 11.83
C ASP A 206 -5.92 -2.83 12.10
N THR A 207 -6.29 -3.55 11.05
CA THR A 207 -6.87 -4.90 11.13
C THR A 207 -5.84 -5.96 11.53
N LYS A 208 -6.30 -7.10 12.05
CA LYS A 208 -5.42 -8.24 12.33
C LYS A 208 -4.86 -8.85 11.04
N GLU A 209 -5.63 -8.79 9.96
CA GLU A 209 -5.27 -9.25 8.61
C GLU A 209 -4.07 -8.48 8.07
N ALA A 210 -4.11 -7.14 8.06
CA ALA A 210 -2.99 -6.34 7.58
C ALA A 210 -1.72 -6.55 8.42
N LYS A 211 -1.87 -6.63 9.75
CA LYS A 211 -0.76 -6.91 10.68
C LYS A 211 -0.15 -8.29 10.44
N TRP A 212 -0.96 -9.29 10.12
CA TRP A 212 -0.49 -10.63 9.77
C TRP A 212 0.23 -10.62 8.41
N LEU A 213 -0.35 -9.98 7.39
CA LEU A 213 0.26 -9.86 6.07
C LEU A 213 1.65 -9.20 6.15
N GLY A 214 1.78 -8.09 6.88
CA GLY A 214 3.07 -7.40 7.06
C GLY A 214 4.16 -8.28 7.69
N LYS A 215 3.79 -9.27 8.51
CA LYS A 215 4.74 -10.20 9.15
C LYS A 215 5.03 -11.45 8.34
N HIS A 216 4.11 -11.90 7.49
CA HIS A 216 4.14 -13.25 6.93
C HIS A 216 4.17 -13.31 5.40
N ALA A 217 3.76 -12.26 4.69
CA ALA A 217 3.61 -12.28 3.23
C ALA A 217 4.90 -12.69 2.49
N HIS A 218 6.06 -12.21 2.96
CA HIS A 218 7.36 -12.48 2.33
C HIS A 218 7.70 -13.97 2.26
N ARG A 219 7.24 -14.76 3.24
CA ARG A 219 7.47 -16.22 3.29
C ARG A 219 6.84 -16.94 2.09
N PHE A 220 5.81 -16.34 1.51
CA PHE A 220 5.07 -16.83 0.34
C PHE A 220 5.50 -16.17 -0.96
N GLY A 221 6.48 -15.26 -0.95
CA GLY A 221 6.92 -14.54 -2.14
C GLY A 221 6.18 -13.23 -2.41
N TYR A 222 5.40 -12.74 -1.45
CA TYR A 222 4.67 -11.47 -1.54
C TYR A 222 5.30 -10.39 -0.67
N ILE A 223 5.29 -9.15 -1.13
CA ILE A 223 5.64 -7.97 -0.34
C ILE A 223 4.45 -7.03 -0.21
N ILE A 224 4.42 -6.24 0.87
CA ILE A 224 3.59 -5.02 0.90
C ILE A 224 4.30 -4.01 0.01
N ARG A 225 3.72 -3.73 -1.18
CA ARG A 225 4.46 -3.05 -2.25
C ARG A 225 4.77 -1.59 -1.95
N TYR A 226 3.82 -0.92 -1.31
CA TYR A 226 3.87 0.49 -0.97
C TYR A 226 3.84 0.63 0.55
N PRO A 227 4.98 0.45 1.24
CA PRO A 227 5.05 0.55 2.69
C PRO A 227 5.03 2.00 3.17
N ARG A 228 4.61 2.20 4.42
CA ARG A 228 4.56 3.52 5.08
C ARG A 228 5.95 4.14 5.17
N GLY A 229 6.05 5.43 4.86
CA GLY A 229 7.32 6.18 4.94
C GLY A 229 8.25 6.00 3.74
N LYS A 230 7.76 5.35 2.66
CA LYS A 230 8.49 5.14 1.40
C LYS A 230 7.75 5.76 0.21
N GLU A 231 6.88 6.75 0.49
CA GLU A 231 6.06 7.43 -0.50
C GLU A 231 6.94 8.20 -1.50
N GLU A 232 8.00 8.87 -1.02
CA GLU A 232 8.95 9.57 -1.87
C GLU A 232 9.64 8.62 -2.84
N ILE A 233 9.99 7.41 -2.39
CA ILE A 233 10.72 6.40 -3.19
C ILE A 233 9.81 5.72 -4.20
N THR A 234 8.66 5.21 -3.75
CA THR A 234 7.75 4.43 -4.60
C THR A 234 6.84 5.30 -5.46
N GLY A 235 6.61 6.55 -5.03
CA GLY A 235 5.66 7.48 -5.61
C GLY A 235 4.19 7.20 -5.25
N TYR A 236 3.91 6.23 -4.38
CA TYR A 236 2.56 5.89 -3.94
C TYR A 236 2.43 6.04 -2.43
N GLN A 237 1.24 6.46 -1.99
CA GLN A 237 0.89 6.46 -0.56
C GLN A 237 0.96 5.04 0.03
N TYR A 238 0.97 4.94 1.37
CA TYR A 238 0.90 3.64 2.04
C TYR A 238 -0.34 2.83 1.64
N GLU A 239 -0.15 1.62 1.13
CA GLU A 239 -1.22 0.71 0.72
C GLU A 239 -1.06 -0.67 1.39
N PRO A 240 -1.57 -0.87 2.62
CA PRO A 240 -1.46 -2.14 3.34
C PRO A 240 -2.15 -3.33 2.65
N TRP A 241 -3.06 -3.06 1.71
CA TRP A 241 -3.82 -4.07 0.98
C TRP A 241 -3.09 -4.57 -0.27
N HIS A 242 -2.19 -3.78 -0.86
CA HIS A 242 -1.58 -4.06 -2.16
C HIS A 242 -0.36 -4.96 -1.99
N LEU A 243 -0.53 -6.23 -2.32
CA LEU A 243 0.51 -7.24 -2.29
C LEU A 243 1.09 -7.46 -3.69
N ARG A 244 2.42 -7.48 -3.78
CA ARG A 244 3.16 -7.77 -5.03
C ARG A 244 3.92 -9.08 -4.91
N TYR A 245 3.65 -10.04 -5.81
CA TYR A 245 4.45 -11.26 -5.92
C TYR A 245 5.76 -10.97 -6.63
N VAL A 246 6.87 -11.37 -6.01
CA VAL A 246 8.23 -11.21 -6.55
C VAL A 246 9.07 -12.49 -6.48
N GLY A 247 8.46 -13.60 -6.04
CA GLY A 247 9.17 -14.83 -5.70
C GLY A 247 9.72 -14.81 -4.27
N ARG A 248 9.93 -16.00 -3.69
CA ARG A 248 10.30 -16.15 -2.27
C ARG A 248 11.66 -15.54 -1.94
N ASP A 249 12.64 -15.70 -2.82
CA ASP A 249 14.01 -15.26 -2.55
C ASP A 249 14.09 -13.72 -2.50
N LEU A 250 13.52 -13.05 -3.51
CA LEU A 250 13.48 -11.58 -3.54
C LEU A 250 12.59 -11.04 -2.42
N ALA A 251 11.40 -11.61 -2.18
CA ALA A 251 10.53 -11.15 -1.11
C ALA A 251 11.20 -11.29 0.28
N GLY A 252 11.91 -12.40 0.50
CA GLY A 252 12.69 -12.64 1.72
C GLY A 252 13.78 -11.58 1.91
N ARG A 253 14.57 -11.30 0.87
CA ARG A 253 15.61 -10.28 0.90
C ARG A 253 15.06 -8.88 1.20
N LEU A 254 14.01 -8.47 0.47
CA LEU A 254 13.37 -7.16 0.68
C LEU A 254 12.84 -7.02 2.12
N ALA A 255 12.26 -8.09 2.67
CA ALA A 255 11.75 -8.09 4.03
C ALA A 255 12.87 -8.07 5.10
N GLU A 256 13.97 -8.77 4.87
CA GLU A 256 15.13 -8.80 5.76
C GLU A 256 15.84 -7.44 5.81
N GLU A 257 16.02 -6.81 4.64
CA GLU A 257 16.69 -5.51 4.52
C GLU A 257 15.76 -4.32 4.83
N GLY A 258 14.44 -4.52 4.83
CA GLY A 258 13.46 -3.46 5.07
C GLY A 258 13.39 -2.42 3.94
N ILE A 259 13.64 -2.86 2.70
CA ILE A 259 13.74 -1.99 1.52
C ILE A 259 12.66 -2.27 0.48
N THR A 260 12.42 -1.28 -0.37
CA THR A 260 11.51 -1.36 -1.52
C THR A 260 12.18 -2.03 -2.73
N MET A 261 11.38 -2.37 -3.75
CA MET A 261 11.92 -2.85 -5.01
C MET A 261 12.77 -1.77 -5.71
N GLU A 262 12.37 -0.50 -5.62
CA GLU A 262 13.14 0.64 -6.13
C GLU A 262 14.54 0.70 -5.53
N GLU A 263 14.63 0.68 -4.19
CA GLU A 263 15.91 0.68 -3.47
C GLU A 263 16.74 -0.54 -3.83
N TYR A 264 16.12 -1.72 -3.91
CA TYR A 264 16.80 -2.94 -4.32
C TYR A 264 17.37 -2.85 -5.75
N TYR A 265 16.68 -2.23 -6.69
CA TYR A 265 17.18 -2.07 -8.05
C TYR A 265 18.08 -0.83 -8.22
N GLY A 266 18.22 0.02 -7.20
CA GLY A 266 18.90 1.31 -7.31
C GLY A 266 18.18 2.23 -8.30
N SER A 267 16.84 2.20 -8.27
CA SER A 267 15.93 2.91 -9.17
C SER A 267 15.17 4.03 -8.44
N ASP A 268 15.75 4.55 -7.36
CA ASP A 268 15.12 5.55 -6.51
C ASP A 268 14.68 6.76 -7.32
N SER A 269 13.53 7.28 -6.93
CA SER A 269 12.80 8.39 -7.53
C SER A 269 13.51 9.75 -7.46
N GLY A 270 14.85 9.78 -7.36
CA GLY A 270 15.64 11.00 -7.46
C GLY A 270 15.12 11.82 -8.64
N GLU A 271 14.47 12.94 -8.33
CA GLU A 271 14.16 13.96 -9.30
C GLU A 271 15.52 14.39 -9.84
N GLY A 272 15.80 14.04 -11.10
CA GLY A 272 16.82 14.73 -11.84
C GLY A 272 16.36 16.18 -11.93
N GLU A 273 17.23 17.09 -11.49
CA GLU A 273 17.15 18.55 -11.59
C GLU A 273 16.49 19.05 -12.89
#